data_AF-A0A4W6D3S2-F1
#
_entry.id   AF-A0A4W6D3S2-F1
#
_cell.length_a   1.000
_cell.length_b   1.000
_cell.length_c   1.000
_cell.angle_alpha   90.00
_cell.angle_beta   90.00
_cell.angle_gamma   90.00
#
_symmetry.space_group_name_H-M   'P 1'
#
loop_
_entity.id
_entity.type
_entity.pdbx_description
1 polymer ?
#
loop_
_entity_poly.entity_id
_entity_poly.type
_entity_poly.pdbx_seq_one_letter_code
_entity_poly.pdbx_strand_id
1 'polypeptide(L)'
;FPKDYYVVHHYRRNMLCNTEPCCIFPAAVVLQDSWHVLLRNLWDEHLNHSLILDLKQTLDKIIRRNKNTEETDLSNYSTLSSSPEELLKLTSEFFTQWLKVGCLPSIETCTLPTLPPSIKRRDYGPSRARLLTTRAVSGDEEGQPDKMIDITQLPSSGGPLSLSYSASIWSPLLLRLYWWLLP
;
A
#
# COMPACT_ATOMS: atom_id res chain seq x y z
N PHE A 1 -15.55 -5.04 -11.12
CA PHE A 1 -15.39 -4.38 -9.81
C PHE A 1 -15.99 -2.98 -9.89
N PRO A 2 -16.61 -2.49 -8.80
CA PRO A 2 -16.97 -1.08 -8.66
C PRO A 2 -15.74 -0.17 -8.84
N LYS A 3 -15.92 1.04 -9.38
CA LYS A 3 -14.81 1.96 -9.68
C LYS A 3 -14.19 2.58 -8.42
N ASP A 4 -14.92 2.59 -7.33
CA ASP A 4 -14.55 3.05 -5.99
C ASP A 4 -14.06 1.92 -5.08
N TYR A 5 -13.96 0.68 -5.58
CA TYR A 5 -13.42 -0.44 -4.82
C TYR A 5 -11.88 -0.45 -4.86
N TYR A 6 -11.26 -0.52 -3.69
CA TYR A 6 -9.81 -0.54 -3.54
C TYR A 6 -9.36 -1.72 -2.69
N VAL A 7 -8.15 -2.19 -2.99
CA VAL A 7 -7.48 -3.29 -2.29
C VAL A 7 -6.22 -2.74 -1.64
N VAL A 8 -6.03 -3.04 -0.37
CA VAL A 8 -4.78 -2.73 0.35
C VAL A 8 -3.81 -3.90 0.15
N HIS A 9 -2.63 -3.61 -0.39
CA HIS A 9 -1.64 -4.63 -0.71
C HIS A 9 -0.20 -4.07 -0.69
N HIS A 10 0.79 -4.95 -0.84
CA HIS A 10 2.21 -4.60 -0.72
C HIS A 10 2.92 -4.38 -2.07
N TYR A 11 2.37 -4.91 -3.17
CA TYR A 11 3.04 -4.90 -4.47
C TYR A 11 3.15 -3.50 -5.10
N ARG A 12 4.37 -3.11 -5.50
CA ARG A 12 4.69 -1.79 -6.07
C ARG A 12 5.28 -1.90 -7.48
N ARG A 13 5.11 -0.86 -8.29
CA ARG A 13 5.71 -0.76 -9.64
C ARG A 13 7.23 -0.90 -9.64
N ASN A 14 7.93 -0.48 -8.59
CA ASN A 14 9.39 -0.65 -8.50
C ASN A 14 9.83 -2.12 -8.28
N MET A 15 8.89 -3.04 -8.01
CA MET A 15 9.12 -4.48 -7.92
C MET A 15 9.03 -5.20 -9.28
N LEU A 16 8.93 -4.46 -10.41
CA LEU A 16 8.90 -5.03 -11.76
C LEU A 16 10.26 -5.56 -12.26
N CYS A 17 11.33 -5.47 -11.47
CA CYS A 17 12.58 -6.19 -11.72
C CYS A 17 13.27 -5.90 -13.06
N ASN A 18 13.44 -4.61 -13.38
CA ASN A 18 14.05 -4.17 -14.63
C ASN A 18 15.55 -4.46 -14.73
N THR A 19 16.26 -4.53 -13.61
CA THR A 19 17.73 -4.63 -13.56
C THR A 19 18.23 -6.03 -13.23
N GLU A 20 17.59 -6.72 -12.28
CA GLU A 20 18.00 -8.04 -11.79
C GLU A 20 16.91 -9.07 -12.09
N PRO A 21 17.17 -10.07 -12.96
CA PRO A 21 16.19 -11.11 -13.31
C PRO A 21 15.65 -11.86 -12.10
N CYS A 22 16.49 -11.99 -11.08
CA CYS A 22 16.23 -12.75 -9.89
C CYS A 22 15.18 -12.16 -8.95
N CYS A 23 14.95 -10.84 -9.00
CA CYS A 23 13.96 -10.26 -8.10
C CYS A 23 12.52 -10.60 -8.49
N ILE A 24 12.31 -11.27 -9.64
CA ILE A 24 11.00 -11.69 -10.12
C ILE A 24 10.31 -12.65 -9.13
N PHE A 25 11.07 -13.45 -8.38
CA PHE A 25 10.52 -14.41 -7.41
C PHE A 25 9.94 -13.75 -6.16
N PRO A 26 10.68 -12.92 -5.41
CA PRO A 26 10.08 -12.22 -4.27
C PRO A 26 8.99 -11.24 -4.74
N ALA A 27 9.11 -10.67 -5.95
CA ALA A 27 8.05 -9.87 -6.54
C ALA A 27 6.78 -10.71 -6.80
N ALA A 28 6.91 -11.94 -7.31
CA ALA A 28 5.80 -12.85 -7.51
C ALA A 28 5.09 -13.19 -6.21
N VAL A 29 5.83 -13.42 -5.12
CA VAL A 29 5.27 -13.70 -3.78
C VAL A 29 4.42 -12.52 -3.30
N VAL A 30 4.96 -11.30 -3.36
CA VAL A 30 4.24 -10.08 -2.95
C VAL A 30 2.99 -9.85 -3.84
N LEU A 31 3.09 -10.12 -5.14
CA LEU A 31 1.96 -9.99 -6.06
C LEU A 31 0.89 -11.05 -5.80
N GLN A 32 1.29 -12.28 -5.52
CA GLN A 32 0.39 -13.38 -5.17
C GLN A 32 -0.38 -13.08 -3.88
N ASP A 33 0.29 -12.54 -2.86
CA ASP A 33 -0.35 -12.07 -1.64
C ASP A 33 -1.38 -10.97 -1.92
N SER A 34 -1.04 -10.02 -2.79
CA SER A 34 -1.97 -8.95 -3.21
C SER A 34 -3.28 -9.50 -3.80
N TRP A 35 -3.17 -10.53 -4.65
CA TRP A 35 -4.34 -11.25 -5.17
C TRP A 35 -5.04 -12.10 -4.12
N HIS A 36 -4.29 -12.68 -3.17
CA HIS A 36 -4.86 -13.42 -2.06
C HIS A 36 -5.72 -12.52 -1.16
N VAL A 37 -5.25 -11.32 -0.83
CA VAL A 37 -6.01 -10.32 -0.07
C VAL A 37 -7.31 -9.95 -0.79
N LEU A 38 -7.26 -9.70 -2.11
CA LEU A 38 -8.46 -9.44 -2.90
C LEU A 38 -9.43 -10.62 -2.85
N LEU A 39 -8.94 -11.85 -3.12
CA LEU A 39 -9.77 -13.05 -3.18
C LEU A 39 -10.53 -13.31 -1.88
N ARG A 40 -9.90 -13.12 -0.71
CA ARG A 40 -10.56 -13.31 0.59
C ARG A 40 -11.77 -12.41 0.83
N ASN A 41 -11.87 -11.30 0.09
CA ASN A 41 -12.97 -10.35 0.19
C ASN A 41 -14.04 -10.58 -0.89
N LEU A 42 -13.92 -11.64 -1.68
CA LEU A 42 -14.86 -11.98 -2.74
C LEU A 42 -15.58 -13.28 -2.42
N TRP A 43 -16.81 -13.36 -2.93
CA TRP A 43 -17.57 -14.60 -2.98
C TRP A 43 -17.13 -15.43 -4.18
N ASP A 44 -17.26 -16.74 -4.08
CA ASP A 44 -16.85 -17.68 -5.12
C ASP A 44 -17.66 -17.49 -6.42
N GLU A 45 -18.88 -16.97 -6.33
CA GLU A 45 -19.77 -16.63 -7.45
C GLU A 45 -19.39 -15.33 -8.17
N HIS A 46 -18.45 -14.55 -7.63
CA HIS A 46 -18.05 -13.30 -8.25
C HIS A 46 -17.48 -13.58 -9.66
N LEU A 47 -17.89 -12.80 -10.67
CA LEU A 47 -17.55 -13.04 -12.08
C LEU A 47 -16.04 -13.17 -12.37
N ASN A 48 -15.20 -12.49 -11.58
CA ASN A 48 -13.74 -12.53 -11.73
C ASN A 48 -13.04 -13.52 -10.76
N HIS A 49 -13.78 -14.31 -10.00
CA HIS A 49 -13.22 -15.23 -9.01
C HIS A 49 -12.29 -16.27 -9.67
N SER A 50 -12.75 -16.90 -10.75
CA SER A 50 -11.95 -17.86 -11.54
C SER A 50 -10.68 -17.23 -12.09
N LEU A 51 -10.77 -16.04 -12.67
CA LEU A 51 -9.61 -15.31 -13.18
C LEU A 51 -8.57 -15.06 -12.08
N ILE A 52 -9.00 -14.64 -10.88
CA ILE A 52 -8.06 -14.38 -9.77
C ILE A 52 -7.40 -15.68 -9.30
N LEU A 53 -8.14 -16.79 -9.27
CA LEU A 53 -7.56 -18.11 -8.98
C LEU A 53 -6.50 -18.48 -10.01
N ASP A 54 -6.78 -18.32 -11.30
CA ASP A 54 -5.83 -18.64 -12.38
C ASP A 54 -4.57 -17.77 -12.29
N LEU A 55 -4.71 -16.48 -11.98
CA LEU A 55 -3.58 -15.57 -11.75
C LEU A 55 -2.72 -16.04 -10.58
N LYS A 56 -3.35 -16.40 -9.45
CA LYS A 56 -2.63 -16.90 -8.26
C LYS A 56 -1.92 -18.22 -8.52
N GLN A 57 -2.56 -19.14 -9.23
CA GLN A 57 -1.96 -20.42 -9.63
C GLN A 57 -0.79 -20.23 -10.60
N THR A 58 -0.90 -19.26 -11.51
CA THR A 58 0.20 -18.93 -12.43
C THR A 58 1.38 -18.35 -11.67
N LEU A 59 1.14 -17.44 -10.72
CA LEU A 59 2.19 -16.91 -9.84
C LEU A 59 2.82 -18.01 -8.97
N ASP A 60 2.02 -18.93 -8.44
CA ASP A 60 2.51 -20.09 -7.67
C ASP A 60 3.47 -20.95 -8.50
N LYS A 61 3.12 -21.24 -9.76
CA LYS A 61 3.99 -21.97 -10.69
C LYS A 61 5.31 -21.23 -10.95
N ILE A 62 5.27 -19.91 -11.06
CA ILE A 62 6.48 -19.09 -11.23
C ILE A 62 7.36 -19.18 -9.98
N ILE A 63 6.77 -18.96 -8.80
CA ILE A 63 7.46 -19.00 -7.50
C ILE A 63 8.18 -20.33 -7.28
N ARG A 64 7.50 -21.45 -7.59
CA ARG A 64 8.04 -22.81 -7.45
C ARG A 64 9.14 -23.16 -8.45
N ARG A 65 9.38 -22.33 -9.47
CA ARG A 65 10.42 -22.59 -10.46
C ARG A 65 11.83 -22.34 -9.93
N ASN A 66 11.98 -21.44 -8.95
CA ASN A 66 13.25 -21.25 -8.27
C ASN A 66 13.36 -22.20 -7.08
N LYS A 67 14.46 -22.96 -7.04
CA LYS A 67 14.77 -23.90 -5.97
C LYS A 67 15.19 -23.20 -4.68
N ASN A 68 15.64 -21.95 -4.78
CA ASN A 68 16.12 -21.15 -3.67
C ASN A 68 15.03 -20.20 -3.12
N THR A 69 13.76 -20.41 -3.47
CA THR A 69 12.69 -19.55 -2.97
C THR A 69 12.52 -19.74 -1.46
N GLU A 70 13.14 -18.88 -0.66
CA GLU A 70 12.87 -18.76 0.77
C GLU A 70 11.59 -17.94 1.03
N GLU A 71 11.04 -18.07 2.24
CA GLU A 71 9.87 -17.31 2.68
C GLU A 71 10.18 -15.80 2.61
N THR A 72 9.57 -15.12 1.65
CA THR A 72 9.67 -13.66 1.56
C THR A 72 8.84 -13.04 2.67
N ASP A 73 9.50 -12.45 3.67
CA ASP A 73 8.82 -11.75 4.76
C ASP A 73 8.10 -10.49 4.24
N LEU A 74 6.78 -10.57 4.20
CA LEU A 74 5.90 -9.50 3.71
C LEU A 74 5.87 -8.28 4.63
N SER A 75 6.24 -8.43 5.91
CA SER A 75 6.16 -7.35 6.90
C SER A 75 7.11 -6.17 6.61
N ASN A 76 8.15 -6.43 5.81
CA ASN A 76 9.15 -5.43 5.41
C ASN A 76 8.65 -4.46 4.32
N TYR A 77 7.50 -4.76 3.69
CA TYR A 77 6.94 -3.93 2.64
C TYR A 77 5.83 -3.05 3.19
N SER A 78 5.89 -1.75 2.92
CA SER A 78 4.77 -0.84 3.19
C SER A 78 3.55 -1.20 2.33
N THR A 79 2.36 -1.08 2.91
CA THR A 79 1.09 -1.19 2.20
C THR A 79 0.83 0.02 1.30
N LEU A 80 0.05 -0.18 0.25
CA LEU A 80 -0.60 0.84 -0.54
C LEU A 80 -2.01 0.39 -0.92
N SER A 81 -2.82 1.32 -1.40
CA SER A 81 -4.18 1.06 -1.86
C SER A 81 -4.25 1.27 -3.37
N SER A 82 -4.80 0.31 -4.11
CA SER A 82 -5.03 0.44 -5.55
C SER A 82 -6.34 -0.21 -5.98
N SER A 83 -6.84 0.15 -7.15
CA SER A 83 -8.02 -0.52 -7.72
C SER A 83 -7.63 -1.90 -8.27
N PRO A 84 -8.56 -2.87 -8.36
CA PRO A 84 -8.30 -4.16 -9.00
C PRO A 84 -7.81 -4.03 -10.45
N GLU A 85 -8.20 -2.97 -11.14
CA GLU A 85 -7.75 -2.65 -12.50
C GLU A 85 -6.25 -2.29 -12.52
N GLU A 86 -5.77 -1.48 -11.58
CA GLU A 86 -4.35 -1.17 -11.45
C GLU A 86 -3.54 -2.41 -11.01
N LEU A 87 -4.07 -3.24 -10.10
CA LEU A 87 -3.44 -4.49 -9.72
C LEU A 87 -3.31 -5.46 -10.91
N LEU A 88 -4.34 -5.53 -11.77
CA LEU A 88 -4.31 -6.31 -13.00
C LEU A 88 -3.27 -5.78 -13.99
N LYS A 89 -3.16 -4.45 -14.14
CA LYS A 89 -2.12 -3.82 -14.95
C LYS A 89 -0.73 -4.18 -14.45
N LEU A 90 -0.45 -4.03 -13.16
CA LEU A 90 0.82 -4.43 -12.54
C LEU A 90 1.13 -5.91 -12.78
N THR A 91 0.12 -6.77 -12.75
CA THR A 91 0.25 -8.20 -13.04
C THR A 91 0.59 -8.47 -14.50
N SER A 92 -0.02 -7.74 -15.43
CA SER A 92 0.32 -7.85 -16.86
C SER A 92 1.76 -7.41 -17.15
N GLU A 93 2.22 -6.34 -16.49
CA GLU A 93 3.60 -5.85 -16.59
C GLU A 93 4.58 -6.88 -16.01
N PHE A 94 4.24 -7.48 -14.85
CA PHE A 94 5.00 -8.56 -14.24
C PHE A 94 5.13 -9.78 -15.18
N PHE A 95 4.03 -10.26 -15.77
CA PHE A 95 4.09 -11.40 -16.70
C PHE A 95 4.87 -11.07 -17.97
N THR A 96 4.79 -9.84 -18.46
CA THR A 96 5.62 -9.39 -19.59
C THR A 96 7.11 -9.48 -19.25
N GLN A 97 7.49 -9.12 -18.01
CA GLN A 97 8.86 -9.28 -17.56
C GLN A 97 9.25 -10.75 -17.39
N TRP A 98 8.36 -11.57 -16.80
CA TRP A 98 8.56 -13.01 -16.67
C TRP A 98 8.80 -13.68 -18.02
N LEU A 99 8.08 -13.30 -19.08
CA LEU A 99 8.29 -13.87 -20.41
C LEU A 99 9.70 -13.59 -20.97
N LYS A 100 10.36 -12.50 -20.55
CA LYS A 100 11.73 -12.17 -20.97
C LYS A 100 12.78 -12.98 -20.23
N VAL A 101 12.58 -13.20 -18.92
CA VAL A 101 13.61 -13.81 -18.04
C VAL A 101 13.36 -15.27 -17.72
N GLY A 102 12.11 -15.73 -17.83
CA GLY A 102 11.69 -17.06 -17.41
C GLY A 102 12.33 -18.18 -18.21
N CYS A 103 12.72 -17.95 -19.47
CA CYS A 103 13.37 -19.00 -20.27
C CYS A 103 14.87 -19.13 -20.01
N LEU A 104 15.46 -18.31 -19.13
CA LEU A 104 16.89 -18.35 -18.82
C LEU A 104 17.22 -19.55 -17.91
N PRO A 105 18.24 -20.37 -18.23
CA PRO A 105 18.63 -21.51 -17.38
C PRO A 105 19.03 -21.11 -15.95
N SER A 106 19.61 -19.92 -15.77
CA SER A 106 20.03 -19.39 -14.47
C SER A 106 18.88 -19.01 -13.54
N ILE A 107 17.63 -18.99 -14.04
CA ILE A 107 16.46 -18.58 -13.27
C ILE A 107 16.08 -19.60 -12.19
N GLU A 108 16.38 -20.88 -12.40
CA GLU A 108 16.01 -21.97 -11.47
C GLU A 108 16.89 -22.00 -10.22
N THR A 109 18.14 -21.55 -10.34
CA THR A 109 19.14 -21.53 -9.26
C THR A 109 19.50 -20.11 -8.85
N CYS A 110 18.61 -19.19 -9.16
CA CYS A 110 18.79 -17.78 -8.90
C CYS A 110 18.90 -17.52 -7.39
N THR A 111 19.94 -16.80 -6.96
CA THR A 111 20.06 -16.28 -5.59
C THR A 111 19.14 -15.09 -5.45
N LEU A 112 18.20 -15.16 -4.49
CA LEU A 112 17.20 -14.12 -4.26
C LEU A 112 17.87 -12.80 -3.86
N PRO A 113 17.80 -11.73 -4.68
CA PRO A 113 18.18 -10.40 -4.23
C PRO A 113 17.13 -9.91 -3.24
N THR A 114 17.59 -9.17 -2.24
CA THR A 114 16.69 -8.42 -1.35
C THR A 114 15.96 -7.38 -2.20
N LEU A 115 14.62 -7.49 -2.32
CA LEU A 115 13.83 -6.47 -3.00
C LEU A 115 14.08 -5.10 -2.36
N PRO A 116 14.07 -4.01 -3.15
CA PRO A 116 14.30 -2.68 -2.60
C PRO A 116 13.28 -2.41 -1.48
N PRO A 117 13.73 -2.11 -0.25
CA PRO A 117 12.84 -1.86 0.86
C PRO A 117 11.95 -0.65 0.55
N SER A 118 10.75 -0.62 1.16
CA SER A 118 9.85 0.52 0.96
C SER A 118 10.54 1.81 1.40
N ILE A 119 10.77 2.73 0.46
CA ILE A 119 11.10 4.12 0.80
C ILE A 119 9.84 4.67 1.48
N LYS A 120 9.82 4.66 2.81
CA LYS A 120 8.94 5.55 3.58
C LYS A 120 9.40 6.95 3.21
N ARG A 121 8.59 7.67 2.42
CA ARG A 121 8.74 9.11 2.24
C ARG A 121 8.59 9.70 3.65
N ARG A 122 9.72 9.89 4.33
CA ARG A 122 9.74 10.76 5.51
C ARG A 122 9.52 12.12 4.91
N ASP A 123 8.34 12.69 5.12
CA ASP A 123 8.15 14.11 4.94
C ASP A 123 9.09 14.77 5.95
N TYR A 124 10.31 15.09 5.50
CA TYR A 124 11.17 16.00 6.20
C TYR A 124 10.45 17.34 6.14
N GLY A 125 9.60 17.59 7.13
CA GLY A 125 9.12 18.93 7.43
C GLY A 125 10.34 19.84 7.51
N PRO A 126 10.26 21.07 6.99
CA PRO A 126 11.44 21.92 6.83
C PRO A 126 12.15 22.03 8.18
N SER A 127 13.32 21.40 8.28
CA SER A 127 14.22 21.58 9.40
C SER A 127 14.50 23.07 9.46
N ARG A 128 13.87 23.76 10.43
CA ARG A 128 14.25 25.11 10.83
C ARG A 128 15.66 25.00 11.38
N ALA A 129 16.65 25.01 10.48
CA ALA A 129 18.03 25.26 10.83
C ALA A 129 18.01 26.64 11.51
N ARG A 130 18.14 26.63 12.84
CA ARG A 130 18.27 27.85 13.64
C ARG A 130 19.61 28.45 13.26
N LEU A 131 19.60 29.36 12.28
CA LEU A 131 20.77 30.12 11.87
C LEU A 131 21.30 30.84 13.12
N LEU A 132 22.47 30.43 13.58
CA LEU A 132 23.23 31.15 14.59
C LEU A 132 23.82 32.38 13.89
N THR A 133 23.12 33.51 13.97
CA THR A 133 23.65 34.79 13.51
C THR A 133 24.65 35.30 14.54
N THR A 134 25.94 35.27 14.20
CA THR A 134 26.97 35.97 14.96
C THR A 134 26.79 37.47 14.72
N ARG A 135 26.43 38.21 15.77
CA ARG A 135 26.30 39.67 15.73
C ARG A 135 27.71 40.28 15.72
N ALA A 136 28.14 40.79 14.58
CA ALA A 136 29.30 41.68 14.50
C ALA A 136 28.87 43.08 14.94
N VAL A 137 29.65 43.69 15.84
CA VAL A 137 29.44 45.04 16.37
C VAL A 137 30.23 46.03 15.50
N SER A 138 29.52 46.94 14.86
CA SER A 138 29.97 48.22 14.32
C SER A 138 28.69 49.03 14.08
N GLY A 139 28.45 50.15 14.74
CA GLY A 139 29.15 51.41 14.57
C GLY A 139 28.15 52.38 13.93
N ASP A 140 27.71 53.35 14.74
CA ASP A 140 26.84 54.52 14.53
C ASP A 140 26.39 54.88 13.09
N GLU A 141 25.09 55.14 12.91
CA GLU A 141 24.49 56.47 12.71
C GLU A 141 23.04 56.41 12.18
N GLU A 142 22.36 57.54 12.33
CA GLU A 142 20.93 57.80 12.33
C GLU A 142 20.19 57.56 10.99
N GLY A 143 18.87 57.29 11.08
CA GLY A 143 17.98 57.38 9.92
C GLY A 143 16.69 56.56 10.02
N GLN A 144 15.67 57.10 10.69
CA GLN A 144 14.25 56.76 10.46
C GLN A 144 13.79 57.38 9.11
N PRO A 145 12.53 57.20 8.64
CA PRO A 145 11.51 56.15 8.90
C PRO A 145 10.86 55.63 7.59
N ASP A 146 10.12 54.52 7.62
CA ASP A 146 8.87 54.45 6.83
C ASP A 146 7.89 53.33 7.26
N LYS A 147 6.63 53.74 7.44
CA LYS A 147 5.31 53.13 7.06
C LYS A 147 5.08 51.61 7.17
N MET A 148 3.89 51.06 7.42
CA MET A 148 2.52 51.50 7.79
C MET A 148 1.69 50.18 7.92
N ILE A 149 0.60 50.19 8.71
CA ILE A 149 -0.59 49.29 8.75
C ILE A 149 -0.39 47.77 9.00
N ASP A 150 -0.78 47.22 10.16
CA ASP A 150 -2.13 46.93 10.70
C ASP A 150 -2.88 45.82 9.93
N ILE A 151 -2.87 44.60 10.50
CA ILE A 151 -3.96 43.63 10.35
C ILE A 151 -4.18 42.93 11.71
N THR A 152 -5.36 43.18 12.24
CA THR A 152 -6.00 42.58 13.41
C THR A 152 -6.24 41.07 13.18
N GLN A 153 -5.86 40.19 14.13
CA GLN A 153 -6.56 38.91 14.37
C GLN A 153 -6.14 38.25 15.70
N LEU A 154 -7.10 38.18 16.63
CA LEU A 154 -7.19 37.24 17.77
C LEU A 154 -8.63 36.65 17.72
N PRO A 155 -8.96 35.52 18.39
CA PRO A 155 -8.12 34.40 18.82
C PRO A 155 -8.76 33.01 18.57
N SER A 156 -7.91 31.99 18.79
CA SER A 156 -8.21 30.59 19.09
C SER A 156 -9.29 30.38 20.16
N SER A 157 -10.18 29.39 19.98
CA SER A 157 -10.59 28.47 21.05
C SER A 157 -11.27 27.21 20.46
N GLY A 158 -10.95 26.05 21.05
CA GLY A 158 -11.49 24.75 20.66
C GLY A 158 -12.25 24.08 21.81
N GLY A 159 -13.14 23.15 21.42
CA GLY A 159 -13.76 22.08 22.22
C GLY A 159 -14.98 22.45 23.10
N PRO A 160 -15.81 21.48 23.56
CA PRO A 160 -15.61 20.01 23.52
C PRO A 160 -16.84 19.16 23.08
N LEU A 161 -16.56 17.84 23.06
CA LEU A 161 -17.39 16.67 22.75
C LEU A 161 -18.73 16.56 23.49
N SER A 162 -19.72 15.92 22.86
CA SER A 162 -20.79 15.19 23.55
C SER A 162 -21.18 13.90 22.83
N LEU A 163 -21.14 12.79 23.58
CA LEU A 163 -21.73 11.47 23.34
C LEU A 163 -23.20 11.63 22.86
N SER A 164 -23.88 10.70 22.17
CA SER A 164 -24.17 9.36 22.67
C SER A 164 -25.05 8.52 21.73
N TYR A 165 -24.90 7.20 21.87
CA TYR A 165 -25.87 6.09 21.72
C TYR A 165 -26.28 5.51 20.35
N SER A 166 -25.74 4.30 20.17
CA SER A 166 -26.24 3.15 19.42
C SER A 166 -27.67 2.75 19.79
N ALA A 167 -28.47 2.40 18.77
CA ALA A 167 -29.58 1.46 18.90
C ALA A 167 -29.73 0.67 17.58
N SER A 168 -29.01 -0.45 17.51
CA SER A 168 -29.24 -1.47 16.48
C SER A 168 -30.58 -2.15 16.72
N ILE A 169 -31.56 -1.92 15.85
CA ILE A 169 -32.86 -2.59 15.88
C ILE A 169 -32.69 -3.96 15.23
N TRP A 170 -32.72 -5.00 16.07
CA TRP A 170 -32.69 -6.40 15.65
C TRP A 170 -34.02 -6.79 15.01
N SER A 171 -33.95 -7.38 13.82
CA SER A 171 -35.08 -7.86 13.03
C SER A 171 -35.83 -9.00 13.76
N PRO A 172 -37.17 -8.94 13.91
CA PRO A 172 -37.96 -9.96 14.61
C PRO A 172 -38.20 -11.24 13.78
N LEU A 173 -37.59 -11.37 12.60
CA LEU A 173 -37.81 -12.48 11.67
C LEU A 173 -37.08 -13.79 12.06
N LEU A 174 -36.13 -13.76 12.99
CA LEU A 174 -35.36 -14.95 13.38
C LEU A 174 -36.01 -15.79 14.50
N LEU A 175 -37.05 -15.28 15.17
CA LEU A 175 -37.72 -16.00 16.26
C LEU A 175 -38.83 -16.96 15.81
N ARG A 176 -39.23 -16.97 14.51
CA ARG A 176 -40.28 -17.87 14.00
C ARG A 176 -39.78 -19.17 13.39
N LEU A 177 -38.48 -19.34 13.17
CA LEU A 177 -37.91 -20.56 12.56
C LEU A 177 -37.51 -21.62 13.60
N TYR A 178 -37.46 -21.28 14.89
CA TYR A 178 -37.07 -22.23 15.94
C TYR A 178 -38.22 -23.03 16.57
N TRP A 179 -39.47 -22.79 16.17
CA TRP A 179 -40.63 -23.48 16.76
C TRP A 179 -41.13 -24.69 15.95
N TRP A 180 -40.44 -25.07 14.86
CA TRP A 180 -40.85 -26.17 13.98
C TRP A 180 -39.89 -27.38 14.00
N LEU A 181 -38.94 -27.43 14.95
CA LEU A 181 -37.89 -28.45 15.01
C LEU A 181 -37.72 -29.12 16.39
N LEU A 182 -38.80 -29.31 17.14
CA LEU A 182 -38.81 -30.25 18.26
C LEU A 182 -39.95 -31.27 18.06
N PRO A 183 -39.66 -32.57 18.20
CA PRO A 183 -40.62 -33.65 17.97
C PRO A 183 -41.73 -33.71 19.04
#